data_AF-A0A2D6KUY3-F1
#
_entry.id   AF-A0A2D6KUY3-F1
#
_cell.length_a   1.000
_cell.length_b   1.000
_cell.length_c   1.000
_cell.angle_alpha   90.00
_cell.angle_beta   90.00
_cell.angle_gamma   90.00
#
_symmetry.space_group_name_H-M   'P 1'
#
loop_
_entity.id
_entity.type
_entity.pdbx_description
1 polymer ?
#
loop_
_entity_poly.entity_id
_entity_poly.type
_entity_poly.pdbx_seq_one_letter_code
_entity_poly.pdbx_strand_id
1 'polypeptide(L)' 'MAKDNQMSMPGVFGGLMRYNEEYKSKIMFKPAHVIAAIIVFALLAIALNLFTR' A
#
# COMPACT_ATOMS: atom_id res chain seq x y z
N MET A 1 -24.19 6.34 6.45
CA MET A 1 -24.39 5.16 5.58
C MET A 1 -23.43 5.31 4.40
N ALA A 2 -22.27 4.67 4.43
CA ALA A 2 -21.24 4.80 3.38
C ALA A 2 -20.26 3.61 3.44
N LYS A 3 -20.79 2.38 3.44
CA LYS A 3 -19.97 1.16 3.60
C LYS A 3 -19.87 0.29 2.34
N ASP A 4 -20.58 0.63 1.27
CA ASP A 4 -20.79 -0.29 0.15
C ASP A 4 -20.49 0.32 -1.23
N ASN A 5 -19.46 1.17 -1.33
CA ASN A 5 -19.00 1.66 -2.64
C ASN A 5 -17.92 0.72 -3.21
N GLN A 6 -18.23 -0.57 -3.33
CA GLN A 6 -17.43 -1.48 -4.14
C GLN A 6 -17.73 -1.17 -5.60
N MET A 7 -16.87 -0.37 -6.23
CA MET A 7 -16.96 -0.06 -7.65
C MET A 7 -16.88 -1.38 -8.45
N SER A 8 -18.02 -1.82 -8.96
CA SER A 8 -18.13 -2.99 -9.83
C SER A 8 -17.46 -2.67 -11.17
N MET A 9 -16.16 -2.98 -11.29
CA MET A 9 -15.45 -2.86 -12.56
C MET A 9 -16.05 -3.88 -13.55
N PRO A 10 -16.47 -3.46 -14.76
CA PRO A 10 -16.98 -4.39 -15.76
C PRO A 10 -15.90 -5.44 -16.04
N GLY A 11 -16.24 -6.72 -15.91
CA GLY A 11 -15.34 -7.84 -16.16
C GLY A 11 -15.04 -7.97 -17.65
N VAL A 12 -14.15 -7.13 -18.19
CA VAL A 12 -13.78 -7.14 -19.62
C VAL A 12 -12.95 -8.38 -19.99
N PHE A 13 -12.43 -9.13 -19.01
CA PHE A 13 -11.71 -10.39 -19.25
C PHE A 13 -12.27 -11.56 -18.44
N GLY A 14 -13.29 -12.20 -19.00
CA GLY A 14 -13.41 -13.66 -18.97
C GLY A 14 -13.68 -14.36 -17.63
N GLY A 15 -14.40 -13.76 -16.68
CA GLY A 15 -15.16 -14.45 -15.61
C GLY A 15 -14.42 -15.40 -14.64
N LEU A 16 -13.13 -15.65 -14.86
CA LEU A 16 -12.29 -16.59 -14.11
C LEU A 16 -11.36 -15.87 -13.12
N MET A 17 -11.19 -14.56 -13.28
CA MET A 17 -10.44 -13.70 -12.38
C MET A 17 -11.41 -12.71 -11.74
N ARG A 18 -11.75 -12.93 -10.46
CA ARG A 18 -12.48 -11.94 -9.68
C ARG A 18 -11.49 -10.87 -9.25
N TYR A 19 -11.53 -9.71 -9.92
CA TYR A 19 -10.74 -8.53 -9.53
C TYR A 19 -11.05 -8.05 -8.10
N ASN A 20 -12.20 -8.45 -7.54
CA ASN A 20 -12.58 -8.20 -6.15
C ASN A 20 -11.97 -9.20 -5.15
N GLU A 21 -11.37 -10.29 -5.62
CA GLU A 21 -10.62 -11.24 -4.81
C GLU A 21 -9.13 -10.89 -4.90
N GLU A 22 -8.76 -9.79 -4.25
CA GLU A 22 -7.34 -9.51 -4.04
C GLU A 22 -6.71 -10.68 -3.27
N TYR A 23 -5.59 -11.18 -3.80
CA TYR A 23 -4.84 -12.28 -3.18
C TYR A 23 -4.48 -11.89 -1.74
N LYS A 24 -5.09 -12.58 -0.78
CA LYS A 24 -4.85 -12.36 0.64
C LYS A 24 -3.45 -12.88 0.98
N SER A 25 -2.43 -12.04 0.73
CA SER A 25 -1.05 -12.37 1.06
C SER A 25 -0.95 -12.75 2.54
N LYS A 26 -0.19 -13.81 2.85
CA LYS A 26 0.13 -14.17 4.25
C LYS A 26 0.85 -13.02 4.97
N ILE A 27 1.50 -12.13 4.21
CA ILE A 27 2.22 -10.96 4.69
C ILE A 27 1.66 -9.74 3.95
N MET A 28 0.65 -9.10 4.55
CA MET A 28 0.14 -7.80 4.08
C MET A 28 0.71 -6.69 4.96
N PHE A 29 1.56 -5.84 4.37
CA PHE A 29 2.00 -4.63 5.05
C PHE A 29 0.85 -3.63 5.09
N LYS A 30 0.42 -3.25 6.29
CA LYS A 30 -0.53 -2.13 6.44
C LYS A 30 0.14 -0.85 5.91
N PRO A 31 -0.62 0.08 5.28
CA PRO A 31 -0.10 1.36 4.79
C PRO A 31 0.71 2.14 5.84
N ALA A 32 0.37 2.01 7.12
CA ALA A 32 1.12 2.58 8.24
C ALA A 32 2.61 2.18 8.26
N HIS A 33 2.95 0.95 7.88
CA HIS A 33 4.35 0.49 7.85
C HIS A 33 5.15 1.19 6.75
N VAL A 34 4.51 1.46 5.60
CA VAL A 34 5.14 2.18 4.48
C VAL A 34 5.44 3.62 4.90
N ILE A 35 4.47 4.28 5.55
CA ILE A 35 4.63 5.65 6.06
C ILE A 35 5.77 5.71 7.10
N ALA A 36 5.81 4.76 8.04
CA ALA A 36 6.87 4.68 9.04
C ALA A 36 8.25 4.48 8.39
N ALA A 37 8.37 3.61 7.39
CA ALA A 37 9.62 3.37 6.68
C ALA A 37 10.14 4.64 5.98
N ILE A 38 9.24 5.42 5.36
CA ILE A 38 9.59 6.70 4.71
C ILE A 38 10.14 7.69 5.74
N ILE A 39 9.49 7.84 6.89
CA ILE A 39 9.93 8.77 7.95
C ILE A 39 11.31 8.37 8.47
N VAL A 40 11.53 7.08 8.74
CA VAL A 40 12.83 6.57 9.21
C VAL A 40 13.92 6.88 8.19
N PHE A 41 13.66 6.64 6.90
CA PHE A 41 14.64 6.88 5.84
C PHE A 41 14.97 8.38 5.71
N ALA A 42 13.96 9.25 5.80
CA ALA A 42 14.14 10.70 5.78
C ALA A 42 14.99 11.19 6.96
N LEU A 43 14.73 10.70 8.17
CA LEU A 43 15.54 11.03 9.36
C LEU A 43 16.99 10.56 9.22
N LEU A 44 17.20 9.37 8.66
CA LEU A 44 18.54 8.83 8.42
C LEU A 44 19.30 9.68 7.40
N ALA A 45 18.64 10.08 6.30
CA ALA A 45 19.23 10.99 5.32
C ALA A 45 19.60 12.35 5.92
N ILE A 46 18.74 12.92 6.77
CA ILE A 46 19.01 14.18 7.48
C ILE A 46 20.20 14.01 8.44
N ALA A 47 20.21 12.93 9.23
CA ALA A 47 21.30 12.66 10.15
C ALA A 47 22.64 12.53 9.40
N LEU A 48 22.66 11.77 8.30
CA LEU A 48 23.86 11.61 7.47
C LEU A 48 24.33 12.94 6.88
N ASN A 49 23.40 13.76 6.37
CA ASN A 49 23.72 15.09 5.85
C ASN A 49 24.25 16.03 6.95
N LEU A 50 23.76 15.90 8.19
CA LEU A 50 24.28 16.67 9.33
C LEU A 50 25.69 16.21 9.72
N PHE A 51 26.00 14.91 9.64
CA PHE A 51 27.34 14.38 9.92
C PHE A 51 28.36 14.63 8.80
N THR A 52 27.90 14.80 7.57
CA THR A 52 28.77 15.00 6.38
C THR A 52 29.12 16.47 6.15
N ARG A 53 28.44 17.39 6.85
CA ARG A 53 28.68 18.83 6.80
C ARG A 53 29.56 19.29 7.95
#